data_AF-A0A6Y6DPJ8-F1
#
_entry.id   AF-A0A6Y6DPJ8-F1
#
_cell.length_a   1.000
_cell.length_b   1.000
_cell.length_c   1.000
_cell.angle_alpha   90.00
_cell.angle_beta   90.00
_cell.angle_gamma   90.00
#
_symmetry.space_group_name_H-M   'P 1'
#
loop_
_entity.id
_entity.type
_entity.pdbx_description
1 polymer ?
#
loop_
_entity_poly.entity_id
_entity_poly.type
_entity_poly.pdbx_seq_one_letter_code
_entity_poly.pdbx_strand_id
1 'polypeptide(L)' 'MARLNRESVIDAALELLNETGIDGLTTRKLAQKLGIEQPTLYWHVKNKRALLDALAVEILARHHDYS' A
#
# COMPACT_ATOMS: atom_id res chain seq x y z
N MET A 1 2.05 -20.00 -4.44
CA MET A 1 2.37 -18.72 -3.78
C MET A 1 2.23 -17.61 -4.82
N ALA A 2 1.24 -16.73 -4.67
CA ALA A 2 1.10 -15.60 -5.58
C ALA A 2 2.34 -14.70 -5.44
N ARG A 3 2.95 -14.31 -6.56
CA ARG A 3 4.10 -13.41 -6.57
C ARG A 3 3.65 -12.05 -6.06
N LEU A 4 4.31 -11.53 -5.03
CA LEU A 4 4.08 -10.15 -4.58
C LEU A 4 4.30 -9.21 -5.76
N ASN A 5 3.28 -8.44 -6.09
CA ASN A 5 3.32 -7.44 -7.16
C ASN A 5 2.90 -6.08 -6.60
N ARG A 6 3.08 -5.02 -7.38
CA ARG A 6 2.79 -3.66 -6.93
C ARG A 6 1.30 -3.48 -6.56
N GLU A 7 0.40 -4.10 -7.32
CA GLU A 7 -1.05 -4.02 -7.11
C GLU A 7 -1.46 -4.59 -5.74
N SER A 8 -1.05 -5.82 -5.42
CA SER A 8 -1.32 -6.45 -4.12
C SER A 8 -0.76 -5.67 -2.93
N VAL A 9 0.38 -4.99 -3.08
CA VAL A 9 0.92 -4.10 -2.03
C VAL A 9 0.01 -2.88 -1.82
N ILE A 10 -0.52 -2.32 -2.90
CA ILE A 10 -1.41 -1.15 -2.84
C ILE A 10 -2.77 -1.52 -2.27
N ASP A 11 -3.36 -2.66 -2.66
CA ASP A 11 -4.61 -3.15 -2.08
C ASP A 11 -4.51 -3.36 -0.58
N ALA A 12 -3.46 -4.08 -0.13
CA ALA A 12 -3.24 -4.30 1.29
C ALA A 12 -3.00 -2.98 2.06
N ALA A 13 -2.41 -1.98 1.42
CA ALA A 13 -2.20 -0.67 2.01
C ALA A 13 -3.49 0.17 2.08
N LEU A 14 -4.39 0.07 1.09
CA LEU A 14 -5.72 0.67 1.13
C LEU A 14 -6.58 0.05 2.23
N GLU A 15 -6.56 -1.28 2.36
CA GLU A 15 -7.22 -1.97 3.47
C GLU A 15 -6.68 -1.49 4.83
N LEU A 16 -5.35 -1.45 5.00
CA LEU A 16 -4.73 -1.00 6.24
C LEU A 16 -5.04 0.47 6.54
N LEU A 17 -5.14 1.31 5.51
CA LEU A 17 -5.56 2.71 5.64
C LEU A 17 -7.01 2.80 6.15
N ASN A 18 -7.92 2.00 5.61
CA ASN A 18 -9.32 1.96 6.06
C ASN A 18 -9.44 1.46 7.51
N GLU A 19 -8.63 0.47 7.90
CA GLU A 19 -8.64 -0.11 9.25
C GLU A 19 -8.04 0.84 10.30
N THR A 20 -6.99 1.58 9.95
CA THR A 20 -6.13 2.26 10.94
C THR A 20 -5.99 3.77 10.77
N GLY A 21 -6.53 4.33 9.70
CA GLY A 21 -6.33 5.72 9.32
C GLY A 21 -4.88 6.01 8.90
N ILE A 22 -4.63 7.26 8.49
CA ILE A 22 -3.33 7.68 7.93
C ILE A 22 -2.18 7.60 8.93
N ASP A 23 -2.46 7.84 10.21
CA ASP A 23 -1.45 7.76 11.28
C ASP A 23 -1.08 6.31 11.57
N GLY A 24 -2.07 5.40 11.48
CA GLY A 24 -1.89 3.97 11.64
C GLY A 24 -1.14 3.32 10.47
N LEU A 25 -1.21 3.88 9.27
CA LEU A 25 -0.54 3.38 8.08
C LEU A 25 0.99 3.54 8.19
N THR A 26 1.70 2.41 8.28
CA THR A 26 3.17 2.35 8.33
C THR A 26 3.69 1.20 7.47
N THR A 27 4.91 1.33 6.93
CA THR A 27 5.55 0.27 6.13
C THR A 27 5.77 -1.01 6.95
N ARG A 28 6.02 -0.89 8.25
CA ARG A 28 6.13 -2.05 9.15
C ARG A 28 4.83 -2.83 9.27
N LYS A 29 3.71 -2.15 9.53
CA LYS A 29 2.40 -2.81 9.62
C LYS A 29 1.96 -3.38 8.27
N LEU A 30 2.29 -2.70 7.17
CA LEU A 30 2.03 -3.20 5.83
C LEU A 30 2.79 -4.50 5.54
N ALA A 31 4.09 -4.56 5.87
CA ALA A 31 4.89 -5.77 5.73
C ALA A 31 4.30 -6.93 6.56
N GLN A 32 3.88 -6.65 7.81
CA GLN A 32 3.19 -7.63 8.65
C GLN A 32 1.88 -8.13 8.04
N LYS A 33 1.03 -7.22 7.52
CA LYS A 33 -0.24 -7.58 6.88
C LYS A 33 -0.04 -8.45 5.63
N LEU A 34 1.04 -8.20 4.88
CA LEU A 34 1.43 -8.97 3.71
C LEU A 34 2.14 -10.29 4.04
N GLY A 35 2.49 -10.53 5.32
CA GLY A 35 3.26 -11.71 5.73
C GLY A 35 4.68 -11.73 5.16
N ILE A 36 5.29 -10.56 4.93
CA ILE A 36 6.63 -10.42 4.36
C ILE A 36 7.56 -9.62 5.28
N GLU A 37 8.85 -9.78 5.05
CA GLU A 37 9.88 -8.98 5.70
C GLU A 37 9.98 -7.58 5.11
N GLN A 38 10.39 -6.60 5.92
CA GLN A 38 10.56 -5.21 5.47
C GLN A 38 11.47 -5.05 4.24
N PRO A 39 12.65 -5.70 4.15
CA PRO A 39 13.49 -5.64 2.96
C PRO A 39 12.76 -6.02 1.66
N THR A 40 11.86 -7.01 1.73
CA THR A 40 11.02 -7.41 0.58
C THR A 40 10.07 -6.28 0.18
N LEU A 41 9.46 -5.61 1.16
CA LEU A 41 8.57 -4.48 0.90
C LEU A 41 9.31 -3.27 0.28
N TYR A 42 10.56 -3.01 0.66
CA TYR A 42 11.35 -1.88 0.14
C TYR A 42 11.53 -1.90 -1.39
N TRP A 43 11.50 -3.09 -2.02
CA TRP A 43 11.53 -3.23 -3.47
C TRP A 43 10.28 -2.65 -4.15
N HIS A 44 9.16 -2.59 -3.43
CA HIS A 44 7.88 -2.05 -3.93
C HIS A 44 7.64 -0.62 -3.45
N VAL A 45 7.99 -0.30 -2.20
CA VAL A 45 7.69 0.99 -1.57
C VAL A 45 8.83 1.41 -0.66
N LYS A 46 9.50 2.51 -1.03
CA LYS A 46 10.73 2.95 -0.36
C LYS A 46 10.54 3.57 1.02
N ASN A 47 9.38 4.16 1.30
CA ASN A 47 9.07 4.82 2.57
C ASN A 47 7.57 5.15 2.66
N LYS A 48 7.12 5.66 3.82
CA LYS A 48 5.72 6.07 4.04
C LYS A 48 5.25 7.14 3.04
N ARG A 49 6.12 8.07 2.63
CA ARG A 49 5.74 9.12 1.67
C ARG A 49 5.43 8.52 0.29
N ALA A 50 6.34 7.69 -0.22
CA ALA A 50 6.14 6.97 -1.48
C ALA A 50 4.89 6.07 -1.46
N LEU A 51 4.56 5.49 -0.30
CA LEU A 51 3.31 4.75 -0.12
C LEU A 51 2.09 5.65 -0.32
N LEU A 52 2.06 6.79 0.38
CA LEU A 52 0.96 7.74 0.33
C LEU A 52 0.78 8.33 -1.07
N ASP A 53 1.87 8.67 -1.76
CA ASP A 53 1.81 9.17 -3.14
C ASP A 53 1.21 8.09 -4.08
N ALA A 54 1.59 6.82 -3.92
CA ALA A 54 1.03 5.73 -4.71
C ALA A 54 -0.45 5.47 -4.42
N LEU A 55 -0.87 5.55 -3.15
CA LEU A 55 -2.28 5.42 -2.75
C LEU A 55 -3.11 6.57 -3.29
N ALA A 56 -2.60 7.81 -3.27
CA ALA A 56 -3.31 8.96 -3.84
C ALA A 56 -3.57 8.78 -5.33
N VAL A 57 -2.56 8.32 -6.10
CA VAL A 57 -2.73 8.01 -7.52
C VAL A 57 -3.76 6.90 -7.74
N GLU A 58 -3.72 5.83 -6.94
CA GLU A 58 -4.65 4.71 -7.05
C GLU A 58 -6.09 5.12 -6.73
N ILE A 59 -6.30 5.87 -5.65
CA ILE A 59 -7.64 6.35 -5.26
C ILE A 59 -8.23 7.22 -6.37
N LEU A 60 -7.43 8.14 -6.93
CA LEU A 60 -7.87 8.92 -8.07
C LEU A 60 -8.23 8.00 -9.25
N ALA A 61 -7.35 7.06 -9.62
CA ALA A 61 -7.61 6.16 -10.73
C ALA A 61 -8.89 5.30 -10.56
N ARG A 62 -9.21 4.83 -9.35
CA ARG A 62 -10.41 4.03 -9.07
C ARG A 62 -11.72 4.82 -9.03
N HIS A 63 -11.65 6.13 -8.75
CA HIS A 63 -12.83 6.96 -8.51
C HIS A 63 -13.01 8.09 -9.55
N HIS A 64 -12.03 8.35 -10.42
CA HIS A 64 -12.13 9.32 -11.52
C HIS A 64 -12.88 8.79 -12.76
N ASP A 65 -13.80 7.84 -12.60
CA ASP A 65 -14.84 7.59 -13.59
C ASP A 65 -15.84 8.77 -13.59
N TYR A 66 -15.42 9.88 -14.19
CA TYR A 66 -16.29 10.92 -14.73
C TYR A 66 -15.82 11.18 -16.17
N SER A 67 -16.27 10.31 -17.07
CA SER A 67 -16.35 10.55 -18.52
C SER A 67 -17.53 9.77 -19.07
#